data_AF-A0A951CF76-F1
#
_entry.id   AF-A0A951CF76-F1
#
_cell.length_a   1.000
_cell.length_b   1.000
_cell.length_c   1.000
_cell.angle_alpha   90.00
_cell.angle_beta   90.00
_cell.angle_gamma   90.00
#
_symmetry.space_group_name_H-M   'P 1'
#
loop_
_entity.id
_entity.type
_entity.pdbx_description
1 polymer ?
#
loop_
_entity_poly.entity_id
_entity_poly.type
_entity_poly.pdbx_seq_one_letter_code
_entity_poly.pdbx_strand_id
1 'polypeptide(L)'
;MKLSADDQTNFPNFTHYLRHDFPLLIGNSIITSNLRRFGSLTSAQARSALLWDTDPLVVITDLDNGQCGIPRADGCTSDSTQIEIDDDLVNEFEQNANDNLRLTAFGRHVFLAGVTLLHEMCHWGNFLNGVAENDGDAGSKFETAVYGGVVPD
;
A
#
# COMPACT_ATOMS: atom_id res chain seq x y z
N MET A 1 -9.71 2.37 -2.04
CA MET A 1 -8.77 3.31 -2.63
C MET A 1 -9.17 3.73 -4.04
N LYS A 2 -8.66 4.88 -4.47
CA LYS A 2 -8.96 5.51 -5.77
C LYS A 2 -7.75 6.24 -6.30
N LEU A 3 -7.71 6.48 -7.61
CA LEU A 3 -6.71 7.28 -8.31
C LEU A 3 -7.38 8.52 -8.93
N SER A 4 -6.61 9.56 -9.22
CA SER A 4 -7.09 10.70 -10.02
C SER A 4 -7.49 10.25 -11.43
N ALA A 5 -8.31 11.02 -12.14
CA ALA A 5 -8.70 10.68 -13.52
C ALA A 5 -7.48 10.68 -14.48
N ASP A 6 -6.51 11.56 -14.21
CA ASP A 6 -5.29 11.67 -15.01
C ASP A 6 -4.40 10.45 -14.75
N ASP A 7 -4.20 10.06 -13.48
CA ASP A 7 -3.43 8.85 -13.13
C ASP A 7 -4.08 7.58 -13.68
N GLN A 8 -5.42 7.52 -13.71
CA GLN A 8 -6.13 6.41 -14.34
C GLN A 8 -5.84 6.28 -15.83
N THR A 9 -5.55 7.40 -16.49
CA THR A 9 -5.21 7.44 -17.92
C THR A 9 -3.73 7.16 -18.15
N ASN A 10 -2.86 7.66 -17.27
CA ASN A 10 -1.40 7.54 -17.38
C ASN A 10 -0.88 6.16 -16.94
N PHE A 11 -1.55 5.51 -15.98
CA PHE A 11 -1.14 4.24 -15.38
C PHE A 11 -2.26 3.18 -15.50
N PRO A 12 -2.60 2.74 -16.73
CA PRO A 12 -3.75 1.87 -16.97
C PRO A 12 -3.61 0.45 -16.38
N ASN A 13 -2.41 -0.12 -16.31
CA ASN A 13 -2.22 -1.47 -15.77
C ASN A 13 -2.35 -1.49 -14.25
N PHE A 14 -1.76 -0.52 -13.58
CA PHE A 14 -1.87 -0.30 -12.14
C PHE A 14 -3.31 0.08 -11.78
N THR A 15 -3.96 0.91 -12.59
CA THR A 15 -5.40 1.19 -12.45
C THR A 15 -6.23 -0.08 -12.55
N HIS A 16 -5.96 -0.95 -13.52
CA HIS A 16 -6.64 -2.24 -13.62
C HIS A 16 -6.41 -3.08 -12.37
N TYR A 17 -5.15 -3.17 -11.91
CA TYR A 17 -4.78 -3.90 -10.71
C TYR A 17 -5.55 -3.41 -9.48
N LEU A 18 -5.57 -2.10 -9.21
CA LEU A 18 -6.32 -1.51 -8.09
C LEU A 18 -7.83 -1.67 -8.23
N ARG A 19 -8.35 -1.67 -9.46
CA ARG A 19 -9.79 -1.80 -9.71
C ARG A 19 -10.30 -3.22 -9.60
N HIS A 20 -9.52 -4.20 -10.01
CA HIS A 20 -10.00 -5.57 -10.24
C HIS A 20 -9.31 -6.60 -9.36
N ASP A 21 -8.00 -6.50 -9.17
CA ASP A 21 -7.20 -7.52 -8.50
C ASP A 21 -7.00 -7.22 -7.01
N PHE A 22 -6.69 -5.97 -6.67
CA PHE A 22 -6.49 -5.53 -5.29
C PHE A 22 -7.72 -5.74 -4.39
N PRO A 23 -8.98 -5.53 -4.86
CA PRO A 23 -10.16 -5.81 -4.04
C PRO A 23 -10.34 -7.28 -3.66
N LEU A 24 -9.70 -8.23 -4.37
CA LEU A 24 -9.74 -9.65 -4.00
C LEU A 24 -9.09 -9.92 -2.64
N LEU A 25 -8.20 -9.03 -2.17
CA LEU A 25 -7.55 -9.10 -0.86
C LEU A 25 -8.55 -9.01 0.30
N ILE A 26 -9.78 -8.53 0.06
CA ILE A 26 -10.87 -8.53 1.06
C ILE A 26 -11.17 -9.95 1.57
N GLY A 27 -11.02 -10.96 0.69
CA GLY A 27 -11.19 -12.37 1.04
C GLY A 27 -10.03 -12.96 1.84
N ASN A 28 -8.89 -12.26 1.92
CA ASN A 28 -7.72 -12.71 2.65
C ASN A 28 -7.81 -12.28 4.12
N SER A 29 -8.16 -13.23 4.99
CA SER A 29 -8.30 -12.98 6.43
C SER A 29 -6.99 -12.60 7.11
N ILE A 30 -5.84 -13.02 6.59
CA ILE A 30 -4.51 -12.67 7.13
C ILE A 30 -4.25 -11.18 6.88
N ILE A 31 -4.43 -10.71 5.63
CA ILE A 31 -4.25 -9.30 5.28
C ILE A 31 -5.23 -8.43 6.06
N THR A 32 -6.53 -8.72 5.96
CA THR A 32 -7.56 -7.90 6.60
C THR A 32 -7.45 -7.88 8.13
N SER A 33 -7.00 -8.96 8.77
CA SER A 33 -6.78 -8.98 10.22
C SER A 33 -5.54 -8.16 10.62
N ASN A 34 -4.48 -8.20 9.82
CA ASN A 34 -3.26 -7.44 10.12
C ASN A 34 -3.43 -5.94 9.83
N LEU A 35 -4.20 -5.54 8.81
CA LEU A 35 -4.60 -4.13 8.61
C LEU A 35 -5.35 -3.57 9.82
N ARG A 36 -6.23 -4.37 10.42
CA ARG A 36 -6.94 -3.97 11.65
C ARG A 36 -6.00 -3.86 12.85
N ARG A 37 -5.03 -4.77 12.94
CA ARG A 37 -4.12 -4.85 14.07
C ARG A 37 -3.06 -3.75 14.04
N PHE A 38 -2.46 -3.51 12.89
CA PHE A 38 -1.30 -2.61 12.76
C PHE A 38 -1.67 -1.24 12.21
N GLY A 39 -2.73 -1.15 11.40
CA GLY A 39 -3.29 0.13 10.95
C GLY A 39 -4.47 0.63 11.78
N SER A 40 -4.77 -0.01 12.92
CA SER A 40 -5.89 0.36 13.80
C SER A 40 -7.26 0.47 13.11
N LEU A 41 -7.43 -0.17 11.94
CA LEU A 41 -8.67 -0.13 11.18
C LEU A 41 -9.75 -1.00 11.82
N THR A 42 -10.99 -0.52 11.79
CA THR A 42 -12.15 -1.41 11.98
C THR A 42 -12.28 -2.38 10.82
N SER A 43 -13.05 -3.46 11.01
CA SER A 43 -13.34 -4.39 9.92
C SER A 43 -14.02 -3.72 8.72
N ALA A 44 -14.85 -2.70 8.96
CA ALA A 44 -15.49 -1.94 7.88
C ALA A 44 -14.48 -1.07 7.13
N GLN A 45 -13.62 -0.32 7.85
CA GLN A 45 -12.59 0.50 7.23
C GLN A 45 -11.59 -0.34 6.44
N ALA A 46 -11.08 -1.44 7.00
CA ALA A 46 -10.13 -2.31 6.30
C ALA A 46 -10.72 -2.88 4.99
N ARG A 47 -11.99 -3.29 5.00
CA ARG A 47 -12.67 -3.75 3.77
C ARG A 47 -12.89 -2.62 2.79
N SER A 48 -13.34 -1.47 3.26
CA SER A 48 -13.58 -0.30 2.43
C SER A 48 -12.29 0.16 1.75
N ALA A 49 -11.16 0.20 2.47
CA ALA A 49 -9.90 0.68 1.95
C ALA A 49 -9.34 -0.17 0.78
N LEU A 50 -9.64 -1.46 0.78
CA LEU A 50 -9.27 -2.41 -0.28
C LEU A 50 -10.20 -2.35 -1.51
N LEU A 51 -11.39 -1.75 -1.41
CA LEU A 51 -12.30 -1.61 -2.56
C LEU A 51 -11.81 -0.53 -3.52
N TRP A 52 -12.17 -0.67 -4.79
CA TRP A 52 -12.01 0.41 -5.77
C TRP A 52 -13.00 1.55 -5.50
N ASP A 53 -12.61 2.78 -5.85
CA ASP A 53 -13.43 4.00 -5.76
C ASP A 53 -13.87 4.36 -4.34
N THR A 54 -12.99 4.08 -3.37
CA THR A 54 -13.14 4.45 -1.95
C THR A 54 -11.87 5.12 -1.45
N ASP A 55 -11.87 5.65 -0.23
CA ASP A 55 -10.64 6.17 0.39
C ASP A 55 -9.68 5.01 0.79
N PRO A 56 -8.36 5.26 0.87
CA PRO A 56 -7.67 6.52 0.59
C PRO A 56 -7.54 6.86 -0.90
N LEU A 57 -7.27 8.14 -1.21
CA LEU A 57 -6.70 8.53 -2.50
C LEU A 57 -5.25 8.04 -2.57
N VAL A 58 -4.88 7.40 -3.68
CA VAL A 58 -3.49 7.08 -4.02
C VAL A 58 -2.96 8.19 -4.92
N VAL A 59 -1.82 8.77 -4.54
CA VAL A 59 -1.11 9.82 -5.28
C VAL A 59 0.19 9.23 -5.79
N ILE A 60 0.42 9.29 -7.10
CA ILE A 60 1.66 8.80 -7.72
C ILE A 60 2.60 9.99 -7.86
N THR A 61 3.77 9.92 -7.24
CA THR A 61 4.70 11.06 -7.17
C THR A 61 6.13 10.61 -6.91
N ASP A 62 7.12 11.39 -7.34
CA ASP A 62 8.55 11.14 -7.10
C ASP A 62 8.87 11.25 -5.60
N LEU A 63 9.26 10.14 -4.96
CA LEU A 63 9.61 10.04 -3.54
C LEU A 63 11.13 10.04 -3.25
N ASP A 64 12.00 10.31 -4.25
CA ASP A 64 13.47 10.27 -4.12
C ASP A 64 14.08 11.53 -3.45
N ASN A 65 13.26 12.52 -3.11
CA ASN A 65 13.72 13.81 -2.59
C ASN A 65 13.58 13.99 -1.07
N GLY A 66 13.49 12.89 -0.31
CA GLY A 66 13.51 12.97 1.17
C GLY A 66 12.18 13.29 1.84
N GLN A 67 11.08 13.37 1.09
CA GLN A 67 9.79 13.87 1.60
C GLN A 67 9.16 12.97 2.67
N CYS A 68 9.57 11.70 2.74
CA CYS A 68 9.15 10.75 3.78
C CYS A 68 10.09 10.73 5.00
N GLY A 69 11.00 11.71 5.11
CA GLY A 69 12.00 11.76 6.17
C GLY A 69 13.15 10.76 5.99
N ILE A 70 13.17 10.02 4.88
CA ILE A 70 14.26 9.14 4.45
C ILE A 70 14.66 9.48 3.02
N PRO A 71 15.94 9.28 2.62
CA PRO A 71 16.42 9.72 1.31
C PRO A 71 15.65 9.18 0.11
N ARG A 72 15.11 7.95 0.21
CA ARG A 72 14.31 7.29 -0.83
C ARG A 72 13.27 6.41 -0.15
N ALA A 73 12.04 6.44 -0.65
CA ALA A 73 10.93 5.64 -0.15
C ALA A 73 10.07 5.17 -1.32
N ASP A 74 9.55 3.96 -1.26
CA ASP A 74 8.59 3.46 -2.26
C ASP A 74 7.16 3.91 -1.97
N GLY A 75 6.88 4.32 -0.73
CA GLY A 75 5.58 4.80 -0.26
C GLY A 75 5.71 5.85 0.84
N CYS A 76 4.66 6.65 1.00
CA CYS A 76 4.60 7.68 2.03
C CYS A 76 3.17 7.93 2.51
N THR A 77 3.01 8.07 3.82
CA THR A 77 1.76 8.56 4.40
C THR A 77 2.06 9.54 5.52
N SER A 78 1.60 10.78 5.35
CA SER A 78 1.81 11.86 6.32
C SER A 78 0.53 12.32 7.03
N ASP A 79 -0.64 11.88 6.54
CA ASP A 79 -1.94 12.19 7.13
C ASP A 79 -3.02 11.15 6.78
N SER A 80 -4.30 11.47 7.05
CA SER A 80 -5.44 10.58 6.78
C SER A 80 -6.14 10.83 5.45
N THR A 81 -5.57 11.63 4.55
CA THR A 81 -6.21 12.05 3.29
C THR A 81 -5.77 11.23 2.09
N GLN A 82 -4.49 10.85 2.04
CA GLN A 82 -3.90 10.14 0.90
C GLN A 82 -2.81 9.17 1.32
N ILE A 83 -2.49 8.26 0.40
CA ILE A 83 -1.27 7.46 0.37
C ILE A 83 -0.49 7.90 -0.86
N GLU A 84 0.79 8.20 -0.70
CA GLU A 84 1.71 8.44 -1.80
C GLU A 84 2.46 7.15 -2.13
N ILE A 85 2.66 6.91 -3.43
CA ILE A 85 3.46 5.81 -3.96
C ILE A 85 4.43 6.37 -4.99
N ASP A 86 5.66 5.85 -4.95
CA ASP A 86 6.73 6.30 -5.83
C ASP A 86 6.38 6.06 -7.30
N ASP A 87 6.66 7.04 -8.14
CA ASP A 87 6.32 6.96 -9.56
C ASP A 87 7.22 5.99 -10.33
N ASP A 88 8.49 5.80 -9.95
CA ASP A 88 9.34 4.77 -10.54
C ASP A 88 8.80 3.36 -10.26
N LEU A 89 8.32 3.11 -9.04
CA LEU A 89 7.69 1.84 -8.66
C LEU A 89 6.44 1.54 -9.50
N VAL A 90 5.60 2.55 -9.72
CA VAL A 90 4.40 2.40 -10.57
C VAL A 90 4.78 2.27 -12.04
N ASN A 91 5.79 3.02 -12.51
CA ASN A 91 6.30 2.92 -13.87
C ASN A 91 6.89 1.53 -14.17
N GLU A 92 7.58 0.90 -13.22
CA GLU A 92 8.03 -0.49 -13.33
C GLU A 92 6.84 -1.43 -13.50
N PHE A 93 5.79 -1.26 -12.68
CA PHE A 93 4.55 -2.04 -12.79
C PHE A 93 3.87 -1.86 -14.15
N GLU A 94 3.80 -0.62 -14.65
CA GLU A 94 3.20 -0.31 -15.95
C GLU A 94 3.94 -0.94 -17.13
N GLN A 95 5.28 -0.89 -17.11
CA GLN A 95 6.11 -1.40 -18.20
C GLN A 95 6.07 -2.93 -18.25
N ASN A 96 6.21 -3.57 -17.09
CA ASN A 96 6.16 -5.02 -16.95
C ASN A 96 5.91 -5.40 -15.49
N ALA A 97 4.65 -5.74 -15.17
CA ALA A 97 4.26 -6.13 -13.82
C ALA A 97 5.09 -7.29 -13.21
N ASN A 98 5.75 -8.13 -14.02
CA ASN A 98 6.63 -9.18 -13.48
C ASN A 98 7.89 -8.62 -12.83
N ASP A 99 8.37 -7.47 -13.27
CA ASP A 99 9.54 -6.82 -12.68
C ASP A 99 9.20 -6.35 -11.26
N ASN A 100 7.94 -6.00 -11.02
CA ASN A 100 7.39 -5.65 -9.70
C ASN A 100 7.20 -6.84 -8.75
N LEU A 101 7.40 -8.08 -9.19
CA LEU A 101 7.23 -9.25 -8.33
C LEU A 101 8.40 -9.39 -7.36
N ARG A 102 8.09 -9.62 -6.08
CA ARG A 102 9.06 -9.93 -5.02
C ARG A 102 8.73 -11.25 -4.36
N LEU A 103 9.75 -12.06 -4.09
CA LEU A 103 9.60 -13.30 -3.35
C LEU A 103 9.60 -13.01 -1.84
N THR A 104 8.48 -13.31 -1.19
CA THR A 104 8.32 -13.17 0.26
C THR A 104 9.10 -14.24 1.03
N ALA A 105 9.37 -14.01 2.33
CA ALA A 105 10.00 -15.00 3.19
C ALA A 105 9.16 -16.29 3.33
N PHE A 106 7.85 -16.20 3.11
CA PHE A 106 6.96 -17.36 3.02
C PHE A 106 6.92 -18.03 1.63
N GLY A 107 7.79 -17.64 0.70
CA GLY A 107 7.97 -18.32 -0.58
C GLY A 107 6.85 -18.05 -1.60
N ARG A 108 6.16 -16.91 -1.49
CA ARG A 108 5.12 -16.46 -2.42
C ARG A 108 5.56 -15.20 -3.15
N HIS A 109 5.25 -15.09 -4.43
CA HIS A 109 5.43 -13.84 -5.16
C HIS A 109 4.27 -12.89 -4.87
N VAL A 110 4.59 -11.63 -4.65
CA VAL A 110 3.66 -10.52 -4.45
C VAL A 110 4.12 -9.34 -5.29
N PHE A 111 3.21 -8.47 -5.72
CA PHE A 111 3.58 -7.20 -6.34
C PHE A 111 4.06 -6.25 -5.25
N LEU A 112 5.27 -5.72 -5.40
CA LEU A 112 5.85 -4.72 -4.49
C LEU A 112 4.93 -3.51 -4.34
N ALA A 113 4.39 -2.97 -5.44
CA ALA A 113 3.44 -1.86 -5.39
C ALA A 113 2.20 -2.18 -4.54
N GLY A 114 1.71 -3.42 -4.57
CA GLY A 114 0.63 -3.87 -3.71
C GLY A 114 1.03 -3.98 -2.24
N VAL A 115 2.25 -4.42 -1.96
CA VAL A 115 2.81 -4.47 -0.59
C VAL A 115 2.97 -3.07 -0.03
N THR A 116 3.58 -2.16 -0.80
CA THR A 116 3.77 -0.75 -0.44
C THR A 116 2.44 -0.09 -0.10
N LEU A 117 1.40 -0.27 -0.91
CA LEU A 117 0.08 0.27 -0.59
C LEU A 117 -0.52 -0.28 0.72
N LEU A 118 -0.30 -1.56 1.03
CA LEU A 118 -0.79 -2.17 2.28
C LEU A 118 0.04 -1.71 3.50
N HIS A 119 1.34 -1.49 3.31
CA HIS A 119 2.24 -0.90 4.28
C HIS A 119 1.75 0.50 4.65
N GLU A 120 1.61 1.37 3.65
CA GLU A 120 1.14 2.75 3.81
C GLU A 120 -0.29 2.82 4.36
N MET A 121 -1.15 1.86 4.01
CA MET A 121 -2.49 1.76 4.58
C MET A 121 -2.49 1.54 6.10
N CYS A 122 -1.41 0.98 6.66
CA CYS A 122 -1.27 0.90 8.12
C CYS A 122 -1.07 2.30 8.73
N HIS A 123 -0.15 3.09 8.18
CA HIS A 123 0.07 4.47 8.61
C HIS A 123 -1.18 5.32 8.42
N TRP A 124 -1.81 5.24 7.24
CA TRP A 124 -3.06 5.94 6.94
C TRP A 124 -4.17 5.59 7.94
N GLY A 125 -4.31 4.31 8.27
CA GLY A 125 -5.30 3.85 9.24
C GLY A 125 -5.04 4.37 10.65
N ASN A 126 -3.77 4.46 11.06
CA ASN A 126 -3.38 5.02 12.35
C ASN A 126 -3.68 6.53 12.39
N PHE A 127 -3.36 7.29 11.33
CA PHE A 127 -3.76 8.69 11.20
C PHE A 127 -5.28 8.88 11.25
N LEU A 128 -6.02 8.09 10.48
CA LEU A 128 -7.48 8.15 10.40
C LEU A 128 -8.14 7.95 11.77
N ASN A 129 -7.56 7.11 12.62
CA ASN A 129 -8.12 6.78 13.93
C ASN A 129 -7.38 7.48 15.10
N GLY A 130 -6.45 8.40 14.81
CA GLY A 130 -5.71 9.16 15.82
C GLY A 130 -4.82 8.31 16.73
N VAL A 131 -4.27 7.21 16.21
CA VAL A 131 -3.39 6.29 16.94
C VAL A 131 -1.94 6.65 16.66
N ALA A 132 -1.16 6.92 17.70
CA ALA A 132 0.26 7.23 17.58
C ALA A 132 1.10 5.95 17.39
N GLU A 133 2.10 6.02 16.52
CA GLU A 133 2.99 4.90 16.17
C GLU A 133 4.25 4.88 17.03
N ASN A 134 4.08 4.64 18.33
CA ASN A 134 5.18 4.73 19.30
C ASN A 134 6.10 3.50 19.32
N ASP A 135 5.62 2.36 18.81
CA ASP A 135 6.29 1.06 18.97
C ASP A 135 7.08 0.63 17.73
N GLY A 136 7.60 1.58 16.95
CA GLY A 136 8.22 1.32 15.65
C GLY A 136 7.20 1.10 14.53
N ASP A 137 7.74 0.89 13.33
CA ASP A 137 7.02 1.03 12.07
C ASP A 137 5.83 0.07 11.89
N ALA A 138 4.64 0.62 11.62
CA ALA A 138 3.41 -0.16 11.52
C ALA A 138 3.35 -1.01 10.25
N GLY A 139 3.78 -0.46 9.11
CA GLY A 139 3.83 -1.18 7.85
C GLY A 139 4.81 -2.36 7.88
N SER A 140 6.01 -2.17 8.43
CA SER A 140 7.01 -3.23 8.59
C SER A 140 6.51 -4.38 9.48
N LYS A 141 5.74 -4.06 10.54
CA LYS A 141 5.09 -5.08 11.38
C LYS A 141 4.00 -5.83 10.62
N PHE A 142 3.22 -5.12 9.81
CA PHE A 142 2.22 -5.72 8.94
C PHE A 142 2.88 -6.70 7.97
N GLU A 143 3.93 -6.26 7.26
CA GLU A 143 4.65 -7.10 6.31
C GLU A 143 5.27 -8.32 6.97
N THR A 144 5.89 -8.15 8.14
CA THR A 144 6.43 -9.27 8.91
C THR A 144 5.34 -10.29 9.25
N ALA A 145 4.14 -9.83 9.62
CA ALA A 145 3.04 -10.70 9.99
C ALA A 145 2.35 -11.38 8.78
N VAL A 146 2.39 -10.77 7.59
CA VAL A 146 1.72 -11.27 6.38
C VAL A 146 2.67 -12.08 5.49
N TYR A 147 3.92 -11.64 5.36
CA TYR A 147 4.90 -12.13 4.39
C TYR A 147 6.12 -12.81 5.04
N GLY A 148 6.25 -12.73 6.37
CA GLY A 148 7.33 -13.35 7.13
C GLY A 148 8.57 -12.48 7.29
N GLY A 149 8.54 -11.25 6.76
CA GLY A 149 9.56 -10.21 6.87
C GLY A 149 9.15 -9.01 6.02
N VAL A 150 9.92 -7.92 6.12
CA VAL A 150 9.82 -6.80 5.17
C VAL A 150 10.17 -7.31 3.78
N VAL A 151 9.32 -7.03 2.80
CA VAL A 151 9.54 -7.40 1.40
C VAL A 151 10.57 -6.43 0.82
N PRO A 152 11.66 -6.93 0.24
CA PRO A 152 12.72 -6.05 -0.24
C PRO A 152 12.31 -5.32 -1.52
N ASP A 153 12.69 -4.05 -1.60
CA ASP A 153 12.67 -3.23 -2.80
C ASP A 153 13.56 -3.82 -3.91
#